data_AF-A0A5N5JKM9-F1
#
_entry.id   AF-A0A5N5JKM9-F1
#
_cell.length_a   1.000
_cell.length_b   1.000
_cell.length_c   1.000
_cell.angle_alpha   90.00
_cell.angle_beta   90.00
_cell.angle_gamma   90.00
#
_symmetry.space_group_name_H-M   'P 1'
#
loop_
_entity.id
_entity.type
_entity.pdbx_description
1 polymer ?
#
loop_
_entity_poly.entity_id
_entity_poly.type
_entity_poly.pdbx_seq_one_letter_code
_entity_poly.pdbx_strand_id
1 'polypeptide(L)'
;MAAVELTVFHVILLFWSLRTAESQVMVMTLTGCESTCGGIEIPYPFGMKEGCFLDERFKIQHCNSSSGYPTLTVSGTDLVVRSISVYDSTIYVMFPIVFTNCGVRDRNTVVDLEGSPFVFSPFNYFVATTLP
;
A
#
# COMPACT_ATOMS: atom_id res chain seq x y z
N MET A 1 58.59 0.12 2.68
CA MET A 1 57.86 0.07 1.40
C MET A 1 56.95 -1.15 1.32
N ALA A 2 57.44 -2.38 1.50
CA ALA A 2 56.61 -3.59 1.46
C ALA A 2 55.46 -3.67 2.50
N ALA A 3 55.69 -3.14 3.71
CA ALA A 3 54.65 -3.12 4.76
C ALA A 3 53.46 -2.22 4.41
N VAL A 4 53.70 -1.13 3.66
CA VAL A 4 52.65 -0.17 3.26
C VAL A 4 51.75 -0.80 2.20
N GLU A 5 52.34 -1.45 1.20
CA GLU A 5 51.61 -2.18 0.16
C GLU A 5 50.69 -3.26 0.76
N LEU A 6 51.20 -4.04 1.73
CA LEU A 6 50.40 -5.08 2.39
C LEU A 6 49.19 -4.51 3.16
N THR A 7 49.36 -3.35 3.80
CA THR A 7 48.25 -2.69 4.50
C THR A 7 47.19 -2.16 3.54
N VAL A 8 47.60 -1.63 2.37
CA VAL A 8 46.68 -1.12 1.36
C VAL A 8 45.83 -2.26 0.78
N PHE A 9 46.43 -3.41 0.46
CA PHE A 9 45.68 -4.57 -0.04
C PHE A 9 44.65 -5.09 0.97
N HIS A 10 44.97 -5.13 2.26
CA HIS A 10 44.00 -5.53 3.29
C HIS A 10 42.82 -4.57 3.40
N VAL A 11 43.06 -3.26 3.29
CA VAL A 11 41.98 -2.24 3.34
C VAL A 11 41.04 -2.37 2.14
N ILE A 12 41.57 -2.64 0.94
CA ILE A 12 40.77 -2.84 -0.28
C ILE A 12 39.90 -4.10 -0.15
N LEU A 13 40.47 -5.21 0.35
CA LEU A 13 39.73 -6.45 0.58
C LEU A 13 38.63 -6.28 1.65
N LEU A 14 38.89 -5.52 2.71
CA LEU A 14 37.88 -5.17 3.70
C LEU A 14 36.74 -4.34 3.08
N PHE A 15 37.06 -3.36 2.24
CA PHE A 15 36.05 -2.56 1.52
C PHE A 15 35.21 -3.38 0.54
N TRP A 16 35.78 -4.38 -0.13
CA TRP A 16 35.03 -5.29 -1.01
C TRP A 16 34.17 -6.31 -0.24
N SER A 17 34.56 -6.63 1.00
CA SER A 17 33.77 -7.50 1.87
C SER A 17 32.54 -6.83 2.47
N LEU A 18 32.49 -5.48 2.47
CA LEU A 18 31.24 -4.73 2.61
C LEU A 18 30.42 -4.90 1.32
N ARG A 19 29.84 -6.10 1.15
CA ARG A 19 28.68 -6.21 0.28
C ARG A 19 27.66 -5.22 0.83
N THR A 20 27.27 -4.25 0.02
CA THR A 20 26.05 -3.50 0.27
C THR A 20 24.96 -4.54 0.45
N ALA A 21 24.46 -4.71 1.67
CA ALA A 21 23.23 -5.45 1.86
C ALA A 21 22.19 -4.68 1.05
N GLU A 22 21.81 -5.21 -0.11
CA GLU A 22 20.61 -4.75 -0.78
C GLU A 22 19.48 -5.01 0.21
N SER A 23 18.96 -3.93 0.80
CA SER A 23 17.71 -4.01 1.54
C SER A 23 16.64 -4.33 0.52
N GLN A 24 16.41 -5.62 0.31
CA GLN A 24 15.21 -6.06 -0.38
C GLN A 24 14.07 -5.66 0.55
N VAL A 25 13.33 -4.61 0.16
CA VAL A 25 12.11 -4.19 0.85
C VAL A 25 11.11 -5.31 0.60
N MET A 26 11.18 -6.35 1.43
CA MET A 26 10.19 -7.41 1.47
C MET A 26 8.86 -6.74 1.79
N VAL A 27 7.83 -7.04 1.02
CA VAL A 27 6.44 -6.72 1.35
C VAL A 27 6.20 -7.37 2.72
N MET A 28 6.33 -6.60 3.80
CA MET A 28 6.32 -7.10 5.17
C MET A 28 4.88 -7.46 5.54
N THR A 29 4.41 -8.60 5.06
CA THR A 29 3.21 -9.23 5.61
C THR A 29 3.63 -9.95 6.89
N LEU A 30 2.87 -9.75 7.97
CA LEU A 30 3.15 -10.43 9.23
C LEU A 30 3.02 -11.97 9.03
N THR A 31 3.93 -12.74 9.62
CA THR A 31 3.93 -14.21 9.48
C THR A 31 2.57 -14.79 9.91
N GLY A 32 1.95 -15.60 9.03
CA GLY A 32 0.63 -16.20 9.27
C GLY A 32 -0.55 -15.33 8.80
N CYS A 33 -0.27 -14.12 8.30
CA CYS A 33 -1.25 -13.27 7.65
C CYS A 33 -1.29 -13.50 6.15
N GLU A 34 -2.47 -13.29 5.56
CA GLU A 34 -2.68 -13.43 4.14
C GLU A 34 -2.17 -12.17 3.42
N SER A 35 -1.20 -12.38 2.52
CA SER A 35 -0.44 -11.30 1.88
C SER A 35 -1.04 -10.80 0.59
N THR A 36 -2.10 -11.44 0.06
CA THR A 36 -2.71 -11.07 -1.21
C THR A 36 -4.21 -11.27 -1.20
N CYS A 37 -4.93 -10.48 -2.00
CA CYS A 37 -6.35 -10.64 -2.28
C CYS A 37 -6.62 -10.29 -3.75
N GLY A 38 -7.16 -11.23 -4.53
CA GLY A 38 -7.49 -10.97 -5.95
C GLY A 38 -6.31 -10.55 -6.82
N GLY A 39 -5.10 -10.99 -6.48
CA GLY A 39 -3.87 -10.56 -7.16
C GLY A 39 -3.32 -9.20 -6.71
N ILE A 40 -3.92 -8.58 -5.69
CA ILE A 40 -3.42 -7.36 -5.05
C ILE A 40 -2.64 -7.73 -3.79
N GLU A 41 -1.44 -7.21 -3.62
CA GLU A 41 -0.64 -7.38 -2.40
C GLU A 41 -1.20 -6.56 -1.24
N ILE A 42 -1.27 -7.17 -0.06
CA ILE A 42 -1.78 -6.59 1.19
C ILE A 42 -0.65 -6.60 2.24
N PRO A 43 0.26 -5.61 2.20
CA PRO A 43 1.33 -5.47 3.18
C PRO A 43 0.83 -4.89 4.50
N TYR A 44 1.55 -5.15 5.59
CA TYR A 44 1.40 -4.37 6.82
C TYR A 44 1.66 -2.88 6.52
N PRO A 45 0.86 -1.93 7.04
CA PRO A 45 -0.10 -2.04 8.15
C PRO A 45 -1.49 -2.56 7.81
N PHE A 46 -1.75 -2.96 6.56
CA PHE A 46 -3.04 -3.49 6.13
C PHE A 46 -3.16 -5.00 6.36
N GLY A 47 -4.39 -5.48 6.50
CA GLY A 47 -4.65 -6.90 6.68
C GLY A 47 -6.14 -7.23 6.77
N MET A 48 -6.48 -8.50 6.58
CA MET A 48 -7.88 -8.97 6.54
C MET A 48 -8.34 -9.60 7.86
N LYS A 49 -7.40 -10.01 8.70
CA LYS A 49 -7.68 -10.75 9.95
C LYS A 49 -7.17 -9.96 11.15
N GLU A 50 -7.82 -10.15 12.29
CA GLU A 50 -7.37 -9.56 13.55
C GLU A 50 -5.90 -9.95 13.83
N GLY A 51 -5.10 -8.98 14.28
CA GLY A 51 -3.66 -9.13 14.47
C GLY A 51 -2.83 -9.01 13.18
N CYS A 52 -3.45 -8.91 12.00
CA CYS A 52 -2.76 -8.73 10.72
C CYS A 52 -2.78 -7.29 10.19
N PHE A 53 -3.49 -6.39 10.85
CA PHE A 53 -3.53 -4.96 10.54
C PHE A 53 -3.13 -4.14 11.78
N LEU A 54 -2.65 -2.92 11.57
CA LEU A 54 -2.20 -2.04 12.65
C LEU A 54 -3.37 -1.57 13.54
N ASP A 55 -4.47 -1.13 12.92
CA ASP A 55 -5.71 -0.78 13.58
C ASP A 55 -6.89 -0.91 12.61
N GLU A 56 -8.14 -0.79 13.10
CA GLU A 56 -9.36 -1.00 12.31
C GLU A 56 -9.43 -0.15 11.03
N ARG A 57 -8.74 1.01 10.98
CA ARG A 57 -8.72 1.88 9.80
C ARG A 57 -7.84 1.34 8.68
N PHE A 58 -7.04 0.30 8.94
CA PHE A 58 -6.21 -0.43 7.97
C PHE A 58 -6.77 -1.80 7.61
N LYS A 59 -7.97 -2.14 8.12
CA LYS A 59 -8.60 -3.43 7.86
C LYS A 59 -9.15 -3.51 6.45
N ILE A 60 -8.80 -4.59 5.75
CA ILE A 60 -9.36 -4.96 4.45
C ILE A 60 -10.57 -5.88 4.69
N GLN A 61 -11.74 -5.45 4.23
CA GLN A 61 -13.02 -6.03 4.67
C GLN A 61 -13.48 -7.21 3.82
N HIS A 62 -13.31 -7.13 2.50
CA HIS A 62 -13.81 -8.13 1.57
C HIS A 62 -12.71 -8.68 0.68
N CYS A 63 -12.67 -10.00 0.56
CA CYS A 63 -11.89 -10.71 -0.45
C CYS A 63 -12.72 -11.88 -1.00
N ASN A 64 -13.79 -11.59 -1.74
CA ASN A 64 -14.63 -12.65 -2.30
C ASN A 64 -14.24 -12.91 -3.77
N SER A 65 -13.87 -14.15 -4.06
CA SER A 65 -13.34 -14.65 -5.33
C SER A 65 -14.26 -14.44 -6.55
N SER A 66 -15.54 -14.06 -6.36
CA SER A 66 -16.48 -13.88 -7.47
C SER A 66 -16.45 -12.51 -8.15
N SER A 67 -15.90 -11.48 -7.48
CA SER A 67 -15.56 -10.16 -8.07
C SER A 67 -14.14 -9.70 -7.72
N GLY A 68 -13.50 -10.31 -6.72
CA GLY A 68 -12.05 -10.43 -6.54
C GLY A 68 -11.34 -9.27 -5.83
N TYR A 69 -11.86 -8.05 -5.84
CA TYR A 69 -11.08 -6.90 -5.39
C TYR A 69 -11.20 -6.62 -3.88
N PRO A 70 -10.08 -6.36 -3.18
CA PRO A 70 -10.08 -5.95 -1.79
C PRO A 70 -10.77 -4.60 -1.59
N THR A 71 -11.40 -4.39 -0.44
CA THR A 71 -12.03 -3.11 -0.07
C THR A 71 -11.52 -2.58 1.26
N LEU A 72 -11.40 -1.26 1.35
CA LEU A 72 -11.05 -0.51 2.55
C LEU A 72 -12.20 0.43 2.91
N THR A 73 -12.69 0.35 4.15
CA THR A 73 -13.75 1.24 4.62
C THR A 73 -13.15 2.53 5.18
N VAL A 74 -13.52 3.68 4.63
CA VAL A 74 -13.14 5.00 5.13
C VAL A 74 -14.39 5.83 5.37
N SER A 75 -14.59 6.29 6.61
CA SER A 75 -15.79 7.05 7.04
C SER A 75 -17.12 6.39 6.61
N GLY A 76 -17.19 5.06 6.77
CA GLY A 76 -18.37 4.27 6.42
C GLY A 76 -18.58 4.03 4.91
N THR A 77 -17.63 4.43 4.06
CA THR A 77 -17.65 4.16 2.62
C THR A 77 -16.63 3.10 2.24
N ASP A 78 -17.06 2.06 1.53
CA ASP A 78 -16.17 0.99 1.03
C ASP A 78 -15.53 1.40 -0.29
N LEU A 79 -14.20 1.50 -0.28
CA LEU A 79 -13.39 1.86 -1.43
C LEU A 79 -12.68 0.63 -1.98
N VAL A 80 -12.84 0.37 -3.27
CA VAL A 80 -12.16 -0.76 -3.93
C VAL A 80 -10.68 -0.45 -4.06
N VAL A 81 -9.83 -1.29 -3.47
CA VAL A 81 -8.39 -1.15 -3.50
C VAL A 81 -7.84 -1.74 -4.80
N ARG A 82 -7.05 -0.95 -5.53
CA ARG A 82 -6.40 -1.35 -6.77
C ARG A 82 -4.93 -1.72 -6.59
N SER A 83 -4.23 -1.04 -5.68
CA SER A 83 -2.86 -1.37 -5.30
C SER A 83 -2.47 -0.64 -4.02
N ILE A 84 -1.48 -1.20 -3.31
CA ILE A 84 -0.88 -0.61 -2.11
C ILE A 84 0.63 -0.57 -2.35
N SER A 85 1.23 0.61 -2.18
CA SER A 85 2.69 0.79 -2.21
C SER A 85 3.15 1.33 -0.86
N VAL A 86 3.79 0.48 -0.06
CA VAL A 86 4.40 0.91 1.21
C VAL A 86 5.59 1.83 0.94
N TYR A 87 6.35 1.57 -0.13
CA TYR A 87 7.48 2.39 -0.52
C TYR A 87 7.07 3.82 -0.83
N ASP A 88 6.01 3.98 -1.63
CA ASP A 88 5.48 5.32 -1.97
C ASP A 88 4.56 5.86 -0.88
N SER A 89 4.26 5.08 0.17
CA SER A 89 3.26 5.39 1.19
C SER A 89 1.89 5.77 0.60
N THR A 90 1.48 5.06 -0.46
CA THR A 90 0.23 5.32 -1.17
C THR A 90 -0.66 4.09 -1.23
N ILE A 91 -1.97 4.35 -1.20
CA ILE A 91 -2.98 3.36 -1.54
C ILE A 91 -3.80 3.92 -2.70
N TYR A 92 -3.93 3.13 -3.78
CA TYR A 92 -4.74 3.47 -4.92
C TYR A 92 -6.09 2.79 -4.79
N VAL A 93 -7.15 3.60 -4.79
CA VAL A 93 -8.53 3.14 -4.69
C VAL A 93 -9.37 3.63 -5.85
N MET A 94 -10.42 2.89 -6.19
CA MET A 94 -11.47 3.40 -7.06
C MET A 94 -12.36 4.33 -6.24
N PHE A 95 -12.16 5.62 -6.43
CA PHE A 95 -12.98 6.63 -5.79
C PHE A 95 -14.31 6.80 -6.55
N PRO A 96 -15.46 6.88 -5.85
CA PRO A 96 -16.75 7.07 -6.51
C PRO A 96 -16.78 8.40 -7.26
N ILE A 97 -17.32 8.40 -8.48
CA ILE A 97 -17.51 9.63 -9.24
C ILE A 97 -18.68 10.39 -8.64
N VAL A 98 -18.38 11.54 -8.03
CA VAL A 98 -19.38 12.42 -7.45
C VAL A 98 -19.81 13.47 -8.46
N PHE A 99 -21.04 13.35 -8.96
CA PHE A 99 -21.70 14.43 -9.68
C PHE A 99 -22.65 15.12 -8.71
N THR A 100 -22.24 16.26 -8.17
CA THR A 100 -23.21 17.16 -7.56
C THR A 100 -23.98 17.83 -8.70
N ASN A 101 -25.22 17.42 -8.94
CA ASN A 101 -26.17 18.30 -9.61
C ASN A 101 -26.20 19.59 -8.78
N CYS A 102 -25.77 20.72 -9.36
CA CYS A 102 -25.64 22.05 -8.75
C CYS A 102 -26.99 22.60 -8.24
N GLY A 103 -27.60 21.92 -7.27
CA GLY A 103 -28.97 22.17 -6.80
C GLY A 103 -29.49 21.15 -5.78
N VAL A 104 -28.92 19.93 -5.67
CA VAL A 104 -29.35 18.94 -4.67
C VAL A 104 -28.21 18.61 -3.72
N ARG A 105 -28.41 18.92 -2.43
CA ARG A 105 -27.45 18.67 -1.34
C ARG A 105 -27.51 17.21 -0.89
N ASP A 106 -27.18 16.26 -1.77
CA ASP A 106 -26.89 14.91 -1.32
C ASP A 106 -25.48 14.90 -0.70
N ARG A 107 -25.46 15.12 0.62
CA ARG A 107 -24.26 15.15 1.49
C ARG A 107 -23.53 13.80 1.59
N ASN A 108 -23.95 12.78 0.85
CA ASN A 108 -23.49 11.40 1.06
C ASN A 108 -22.62 10.84 -0.08
N THR A 109 -22.04 11.71 -0.91
CA THR A 109 -21.29 11.27 -2.09
C THR A 109 -19.78 11.47 -1.94
N VAL A 110 -19.34 12.48 -1.20
CA VAL A 110 -17.91 12.76 -0.99
C VAL A 110 -17.41 11.93 0.19
N VAL A 111 -16.43 11.07 -0.06
CA VAL A 111 -15.75 10.33 1.01
C VAL A 111 -15.00 11.34 1.86
N ASP A 112 -15.40 11.43 3.13
CA ASP A 112 -14.71 12.24 4.11
C ASP A 112 -13.48 11.48 4.63
N LEU A 113 -12.30 12.09 4.49
CA LEU A 113 -11.05 11.55 5.02
C LEU A 113 -10.72 12.12 6.41
N GLU A 114 -11.51 13.06 6.93
CA GLU A 114 -11.31 13.65 8.24
C GLU A 114 -11.30 12.56 9.33
N GLY A 115 -10.29 12.61 10.22
CA GLY A 115 -10.09 11.61 11.27
C GLY A 115 -9.54 10.25 10.80
N SER A 116 -9.46 10.02 9.49
CA SER A 116 -8.79 8.85 8.92
C SER A 116 -7.26 9.06 8.85
N PRO A 117 -6.45 7.99 8.73
CA PRO A 117 -5.00 8.12 8.53
C PRO A 117 -4.64 8.47 7.07
N PHE A 118 -5.63 8.66 6.19
CA PHE A 118 -5.45 8.86 4.76
C PHE A 118 -5.66 10.32 4.35
N VAL A 119 -4.95 10.75 3.32
CA VAL A 119 -5.11 12.05 2.68
C VAL A 119 -5.14 11.87 1.17
N PHE A 120 -5.73 12.83 0.45
CA PHE A 120 -5.72 12.80 -1.01
C PHE A 120 -4.31 12.96 -1.55
N SER A 121 -3.94 12.08 -2.47
CA SER A 121 -2.71 12.21 -3.25
C SER A 121 -2.79 13.42 -4.19
N PRO A 122 -1.66 14.10 -4.49
CA PRO A 122 -1.63 15.11 -5.55
C PRO A 122 -1.87 14.51 -6.96
N PHE A 123 -1.85 13.19 -7.11
CA PHE A 123 -2.07 12.49 -8.38
C PHE A 123 -3.44 11.81 -8.39
N ASN A 124 -4.22 12.09 -9.44
CA ASN A 124 -5.49 11.43 -9.72
C ASN A 124 -5.45 10.84 -11.14
N TYR A 125 -5.99 9.64 -11.31
CA TYR A 125 -6.01 8.95 -12.60
C TYR A 125 -7.44 8.69 -13.05
N PHE A 126 -7.75 9.03 -14.31
CA PHE A 126 -8.92 8.50 -14.99
C PHE A 126 -8.53 7.19 -15.66
N VAL A 127 -9.31 6.14 -15.42
CA VAL A 127 -9.09 4.84 -16.04
C VAL A 127 -10.34 4.50 -16.85
N ALA A 128 -10.15 4.21 -18.14
CA ALA A 128 -11.23 3.67 -18.95
C ALA A 128 -11.44 2.20 -18.56
N THR A 129 -12.65 1.86 -18.14
CA THR A 129 -13.02 0.46 -17.86
C THR A 129 -13.79 -0.06 -19.06
N THR A 130 -13.44 -1.24 -19.55
CA THR A 130 -14.39 -2.07 -20.28
C THR A 130 -15.19 -2.79 -19.20
N LEU A 131 -16.46 -2.43 -19.01
CA LEU A 131 -17.36 -3.27 -18.21
C LEU A 131 -17.28 -4.73 -18.71
N PRO A 132 -17.40 -5.74 -17.84
CA PRO A 132 -17.57 -7.12 -18.29
C PRO A 132 -18.86 -7.28 -19.12
#